data_AF-A0A7V2DF63-F1
#
_entry.id   AF-A0A7V2DF63-F1
#
_cell.length_a   1.000
_cell.length_b   1.000
_cell.length_c   1.000
_cell.angle_alpha   90.00
_cell.angle_beta   90.00
_cell.angle_gamma   90.00
#
_symmetry.space_group_name_H-M   'P 1'
#
loop_
_entity.id
_entity.type
_entity.pdbx_description
1 polymer ?
#
loop_
_entity_poly.entity_id
_entity_poly.type
_entity_poly.pdbx_seq_one_letter_code
_entity_poly.pdbx_strand_id
1 'polypeptide(L)' 'VTGYVTRSWCEKQCPKWLREMEEEGKLEVYGEEKPAVEHH' A
#
# COMPACT_ATOMS: atom_id res chain seq x y z
N VAL A 1 -8.22 -2.03 -15.68
CA VAL A 1 -7.02 -2.26 -14.82
C VAL A 1 -7.34 -1.72 -13.44
N THR A 2 -7.17 -2.52 -12.38
CA THR A 2 -7.71 -2.21 -11.04
C THR A 2 -6.82 -1.28 -10.19
N GLY A 3 -5.68 -0.81 -10.68
CA GLY A 3 -4.78 0.09 -9.91
C GLY A 3 -4.02 -0.60 -8.77
N TYR A 4 -4.48 -1.76 -8.33
CA TYR A 4 -3.82 -2.59 -7.32
C TYR A 4 -2.81 -3.55 -7.95
N VAL A 5 -1.70 -3.74 -7.23
CA VAL A 5 -0.65 -4.72 -7.54
C VAL A 5 -0.38 -5.56 -6.31
N THR A 6 0.13 -6.77 -6.51
CA THR A 6 0.51 -7.63 -5.38
C THR A 6 1.83 -7.14 -4.77
N ARG A 7 1.98 -7.28 -3.45
CA ARG A 7 3.21 -6.93 -2.73
C ARG A 7 4.44 -7.58 -3.37
N SER A 8 4.35 -8.87 -3.70
CA SER A 8 5.43 -9.63 -4.33
C SER A 8 5.83 -9.16 -5.72
N TRP A 9 4.93 -8.48 -6.45
CA TRP A 9 5.29 -7.85 -7.71
C TRP A 9 6.06 -6.54 -7.45
N CYS A 10 5.60 -5.71 -6.51
CA CYS A 10 6.30 -4.50 -6.10
C CYS A 10 7.68 -4.79 -5.50
N GLU A 11 7.85 -5.85 -4.72
CA GLU A 11 9.16 -6.28 -4.19
C GLU A 11 10.16 -6.58 -5.32
N LYS A 12 9.67 -7.12 -6.45
CA LYS A 12 10.53 -7.47 -7.59
C LYS A 12 10.81 -6.28 -8.50
N GLN A 13 9.82 -5.44 -8.76
CA GLN A 13 9.92 -4.36 -9.74
C GLN A 13 10.38 -3.03 -9.12
N CYS A 14 9.90 -2.73 -7.92
CA CYS A 14 10.12 -1.44 -7.26
C CYS A 14 10.34 -1.60 -5.74
N PRO A 15 11.37 -2.35 -5.30
CA PRO A 15 11.59 -2.65 -3.88
C PRO A 15 11.81 -1.40 -3.01
N LYS A 16 12.50 -0.38 -3.55
CA LYS A 16 12.75 0.88 -2.82
C LYS A 16 11.46 1.65 -2.57
N TRP A 17 10.63 1.79 -3.61
CA TRP A 17 9.34 2.47 -3.51
C TRP A 17 8.42 1.76 -2.52
N LEU A 18 8.37 0.42 -2.57
CA LEU A 18 7.55 -0.35 -1.65
C LEU A 18 7.93 -0.07 -0.19
N ARG A 19 9.23 -0.09 0.13
CA ARG A 19 9.72 0.21 1.48
C ARG A 19 9.33 1.62 1.92
N GLU A 20 9.54 2.62 1.07
CA GLU A 20 9.20 4.02 1.38
C GLU A 20 7.70 4.17 1.65
N MET A 21 6.83 3.56 0.83
CA MET A 21 5.38 3.61 1.04
C MET A 21 4.92 2.85 2.29
N GLU A 22 5.59 1.74 2.64
CA GLU A 22 5.38 1.00 3.89
C GLU A 22 5.78 1.83 5.11
N GLU A 23 6.94 2.49 5.06
CA GLU A 23 7.46 3.36 6.12
C GLU A 23 6.56 4.61 6.32
N GLU A 24 6.06 5.18 5.21
CA GLU A 24 5.15 6.33 5.25
C GLU A 24 3.69 5.93 5.57
N GLY A 25 3.36 4.65 5.60
CA GLY A 25 1.98 4.16 5.84
C GLY A 25 1.00 4.52 4.72
N LYS A 26 1.50 4.72 3.49
CA LYS A 26 0.69 5.16 2.33
C LYS A 26 0.07 4.00 1.54
N LEU A 27 0.47 2.75 1.82
CA LEU A 27 -0.07 1.60 1.12
C LEU A 27 -1.50 1.29 1.55
N GLU A 28 -2.40 1.21 0.57
CA GLU A 28 -3.75 0.71 0.75
C GLU A 28 -3.79 -0.78 0.39
N VAL A 29 -4.16 -1.62 1.35
CA VAL A 29 -4.31 -3.06 1.14
C VAL A 29 -5.76 -3.36 0.74
N TYR A 30 -5.92 -4.04 -0.39
CA TYR A 30 -7.24 -4.43 -0.88
C TYR A 30 -7.88 -5.43 0.09
N GLY A 31 -9.02 -5.06 0.68
CA GLY A 31 -9.77 -5.91 1.61
C GLY A 31 -9.46 -5.69 3.10
N GLU A 32 -8.57 -4.76 3.46
CA GLU A 32 -8.51 -4.25 4.83
C GLU A 32 -9.61 -3.19 5.03
N GLU A 33 -10.47 -3.39 6.02
CA GLU A 33 -11.35 -2.34 6.54
C GLU A 33 -10.48 -1.29 7.24
N LYS A 34 -10.26 -0.16 6.59
CA LYS A 34 -9.60 0.99 7.23
C LYS A 34 -10.38 1.37 8.48
N PRO A 35 -9.75 1.46 9.68
CA PRO A 35 -10.40 2.11 10.80
C PRO A 35 -10.75 3.53 10.36
N ALA A 36 -12.02 3.92 10.52
CA ALA A 36 -12.50 5.22 10.12
C ALA A 36 -11.59 6.30 10.72
N VAL A 37 -10.83 6.99 9.85
CA VAL A 37 -10.03 8.13 10.28
C VAL A 37 -11.03 9.23 10.62
N GLU A 38 -11.31 9.44 11.90
CA GLU A 38 -12.04 10.62 12.37
C GLU A 38 -11.22 11.86 12.01
N HIS A 39 -11.64 12.53 10.94
CA HIS A 39 -11.24 13.90 10.68
C HIS A 39 -12.02 14.79 11.65
N HIS A 40 -11.34 15.30 12.69
CA HIS A 40 -11.86 16.31 13.61
C HIS A 40 -11.59 17.73 13.06
#